data_AF-A0A812NYY9-F1
#
_entry.id   AF-A0A812NYY9-F1
#
_cell.length_a   1.000
_cell.length_b   1.000
_cell.length_c   1.000
_cell.angle_alpha   90.00
_cell.angle_beta   90.00
_cell.angle_gamma   90.00
#
_symmetry.space_group_name_H-M   'P 1'
#
loop_
_entity.id
_entity.type
_entity.pdbx_description
1 polymer ?
#
loop_
_entity_poly.entity_id
_entity_poly.type
_entity_poly.pdbx_seq_one_letter_code
_entity_poly.pdbx_strand_id
1 'polypeptide(L)'
;RQPYQSFFWHRRILLHRIEGGEWLALTPDLEIARHNLGTHRHRVLDRAAPFPADIAAEIYAHDPIGRAALANFERQAQIQAVILGEGALLDPEAFYWVVAEPGHADFGEVVDAALLGNEATCLAFTLKGVVLRHGEEVFVERVGVNAMKQLDLRQAVTVMKEPADSDFPIAGVKAAKEFHTSYAASSGGFLTYHSEKASAVHVHRALCEALRLMHSYDQLDASALATGEHLTRWVIQTELDVERNPLQPDYAGLDIVDGTAQLPDGRAAKAKFTEWVQQWIMDDLHRRVALYGECPEDITEDTVMGDLGRRSDLYNQEAKHLVGIDLSKIKILKRRLVPKDAKTPEAVRSRRRRLELYKALHAANLLDFRRRRKARVGIFTVRKKDGAQRLRQANACHRALPSTRFSTPASLTALDLTAQSLEADGFGGILGDDGPTITSESGDVGDCFYNFAIPELTAWFCTEDAFTREELKEELDIDVGAVYDDDYQKEIPLQPGEKVFCAFKGVPMGWSWALYFANEIVCHQVGASSGRQFGAPSMVEG
;
A
#
# COMPACT_ATOMS: atom_id res chain seq x y z
N ARG A 1 -10.85 49.94 -20.56
CA ARG A 1 -11.70 49.30 -19.54
C ARG A 1 -10.98 48.03 -19.10
N GLN A 2 -10.49 47.96 -17.86
CA GLN A 2 -9.78 46.78 -17.36
C GLN A 2 -10.75 45.58 -17.32
N PRO A 3 -10.35 44.40 -17.81
CA PRO A 3 -11.23 43.24 -18.02
C PRO A 3 -11.79 42.58 -16.74
N TYR A 4 -11.52 43.11 -15.56
CA TYR A 4 -11.88 42.50 -14.27
C TYR A 4 -13.07 43.15 -13.54
N GLN A 5 -13.77 44.10 -14.16
CA GLN A 5 -14.88 44.83 -13.51
C GLN A 5 -16.15 43.99 -13.25
N SER A 6 -16.17 42.69 -13.52
CA SER A 6 -17.35 41.83 -13.32
C SER A 6 -17.31 40.93 -12.09
N PHE A 7 -16.19 40.85 -11.37
CA PHE A 7 -16.10 40.03 -10.15
C PHE A 7 -16.22 40.91 -8.90
N PHE A 8 -17.23 40.63 -8.06
CA PHE A 8 -17.49 41.38 -6.84
C PHE A 8 -16.82 40.77 -5.60
N TRP A 9 -16.48 39.47 -5.65
CA TRP A 9 -15.92 38.74 -4.52
C TRP A 9 -14.55 38.18 -4.86
N HIS A 10 -13.54 38.46 -4.02
CA HIS A 10 -12.19 37.92 -4.19
C HIS A 10 -11.94 36.87 -3.10
N ARG A 11 -11.61 35.65 -3.49
CA ARG A 11 -11.15 34.64 -2.53
C ARG A 11 -9.76 35.03 -2.03
N ARG A 12 -9.57 35.03 -0.71
CA ARG A 12 -8.26 35.27 -0.09
C ARG A 12 -7.96 34.13 0.88
N ILE A 13 -6.71 33.66 0.89
CA ILE A 13 -6.24 32.67 1.87
C ILE A 13 -5.50 33.43 2.95
N LEU A 14 -5.95 33.34 4.20
CA LEU A 14 -5.28 33.96 5.34
C LEU A 14 -4.02 33.17 5.67
N LEU A 15 -2.85 33.79 5.54
CA LEU A 15 -1.55 33.12 5.71
C LEU A 15 -0.96 33.39 7.11
N HIS A 16 -0.93 34.66 7.51
CA HIS A 16 -0.32 35.07 8.77
C HIS A 16 -1.12 36.22 9.40
N ARG A 17 -1.39 36.12 10.69
CA ARG A 17 -2.06 37.18 11.45
C ARG A 17 -1.01 38.16 11.95
N ILE A 18 -1.29 39.45 11.77
CA ILE A 18 -0.47 40.54 12.28
C ILE A 18 -0.94 40.86 13.71
N GLU A 19 -1.92 41.75 13.83
CA GLU A 19 -2.45 42.26 15.09
C GLU A 19 -3.92 42.64 14.86
N GLY A 20 -4.76 42.45 15.88
CA GLY A 20 -6.18 42.74 15.78
C GLY A 20 -6.84 41.95 14.65
N GLY A 21 -7.48 42.67 13.72
CA GLY A 21 -8.17 42.13 12.54
C GLY A 21 -7.33 42.11 11.26
N GLU A 22 -6.02 42.40 11.34
CA GLU A 22 -5.15 42.50 10.17
C GLU A 22 -4.40 41.20 9.89
N TRP A 23 -4.37 40.84 8.61
CA TRP A 23 -3.79 39.60 8.11
C TRP A 23 -2.97 39.85 6.85
N LEU A 24 -1.91 39.10 6.66
CA LEU A 24 -1.31 38.88 5.35
C LEU A 24 -2.07 37.75 4.67
N ALA A 25 -2.67 38.05 3.53
CA ALA A 25 -3.50 37.12 2.80
C ALA A 25 -3.07 36.99 1.34
N LEU A 26 -3.16 35.77 0.80
CA LEU A 26 -2.85 35.46 -0.59
C LEU A 26 -4.03 35.85 -1.49
N THR A 27 -3.79 36.74 -2.45
CA THR A 27 -4.76 37.11 -3.49
C THR A 27 -4.93 35.99 -4.53
N PRO A 28 -6.01 36.00 -5.33
CA PRO A 28 -6.17 35.06 -6.45
C PRO A 28 -5.02 35.10 -7.46
N ASP A 29 -4.37 36.27 -7.60
CA ASP A 29 -3.22 36.50 -8.47
C ASP A 29 -1.88 36.03 -7.85
N LEU A 30 -1.94 35.31 -6.72
CA LEU A 30 -0.80 34.78 -5.97
C LEU A 30 0.13 35.84 -5.39
N GLU A 31 -0.41 37.02 -5.06
CA GLU A 31 0.31 38.08 -4.37
C GLU A 31 -0.04 38.08 -2.87
N ILE A 32 0.93 38.40 -2.01
CA ILE A 32 0.70 38.56 -0.57
C ILE A 32 0.34 40.02 -0.31
N ALA A 33 -0.85 40.25 0.25
CA ALA A 33 -1.34 41.59 0.56
C ALA A 33 -1.84 41.69 2.00
N ARG A 34 -1.60 42.84 2.64
CA ARG A 34 -2.20 43.18 3.94
C ARG A 34 -3.70 43.39 3.76
N HIS A 35 -4.49 42.74 4.61
CA HIS A 35 -5.94 42.77 4.57
C HIS A 35 -6.51 42.93 5.97
N ASN A 36 -7.32 43.96 6.17
CA ASN A 36 -7.99 44.22 7.44
C ASN A 36 -9.43 43.70 7.35
N LEU A 37 -9.72 42.65 8.11
CA LEU A 37 -11.04 42.01 8.14
C LEU A 37 -12.12 42.88 8.80
N GLY A 38 -11.74 43.89 9.59
CA GLY A 38 -12.67 44.83 10.19
C GLY A 38 -13.20 45.89 9.21
N THR A 39 -12.43 46.21 8.16
CA THR A 39 -12.82 47.23 7.16
C THR A 39 -13.47 46.65 5.92
N HIS A 40 -13.26 45.35 5.64
CA HIS A 40 -13.80 44.68 4.46
C HIS A 40 -14.91 43.71 4.83
N ARG A 41 -16.05 43.80 4.11
CA ARG A 41 -17.08 42.77 4.19
C ARG A 41 -16.51 41.46 3.65
N HIS A 42 -16.51 40.43 4.47
CA HIS A 42 -15.99 39.12 4.12
C HIS A 42 -17.00 38.03 4.49
N ARG A 43 -16.83 36.85 3.90
CA ARG A 43 -17.52 35.62 4.30
C ARG A 43 -16.45 34.57 4.58
N VAL A 44 -16.47 34.03 5.79
CA VAL A 44 -15.52 32.99 6.20
C VAL A 44 -15.96 31.67 5.60
N LEU A 45 -15.02 30.94 5.02
CA LEU A 45 -15.23 29.61 4.47
C LEU A 45 -14.28 28.65 5.17
N ASP A 46 -14.77 27.46 5.52
CA ASP A 46 -13.93 26.39 6.03
C ASP A 46 -12.97 25.87 4.94
N ARG A 47 -11.94 25.15 5.36
CA ARG A 47 -10.99 24.52 4.43
C ARG A 47 -11.74 23.58 3.48
N ALA A 48 -11.52 23.77 2.18
CA ALA A 48 -12.18 23.04 1.10
C ALA A 48 -13.72 23.15 1.05
N ALA A 49 -14.34 24.08 1.78
CA ALA A 49 -15.76 24.34 1.64
C ALA A 49 -16.11 24.85 0.23
N PRO A 50 -17.27 24.43 -0.34
CA PRO A 50 -17.74 25.00 -1.59
C PRO A 50 -18.09 26.47 -1.43
N PHE A 51 -18.01 27.24 -2.51
CA PHE A 51 -18.43 28.64 -2.47
C PHE A 51 -19.95 28.76 -2.23
N PRO A 52 -20.40 29.76 -1.46
CA PRO A 52 -21.83 30.00 -1.26
C PRO A 52 -22.53 30.25 -2.59
N ALA A 53 -23.65 29.55 -2.80
CA ALA A 53 -24.35 29.52 -4.09
C ALA A 53 -24.82 30.90 -4.57
N ASP A 54 -25.10 31.82 -3.65
CA ASP A 54 -25.59 33.18 -3.93
C ASP A 54 -24.51 34.12 -4.47
N ILE A 55 -23.22 33.79 -4.29
CA ILE A 55 -22.10 34.61 -4.80
C ILE A 55 -21.18 33.83 -5.74
N ALA A 56 -21.40 32.54 -5.96
CA ALA A 56 -20.49 31.66 -6.71
C ALA A 56 -20.15 32.15 -8.14
N ALA A 57 -21.08 32.83 -8.82
CA ALA A 57 -20.87 33.36 -10.17
C ALA A 57 -20.02 34.65 -10.20
N GLU A 58 -19.84 35.30 -9.05
CA GLU A 58 -19.17 36.59 -8.90
C GLU A 58 -17.80 36.48 -8.22
N ILE A 59 -17.35 35.24 -7.93
CA ILE A 59 -16.09 34.98 -7.24
C ILE A 59 -14.92 34.92 -8.22
N TYR A 60 -13.90 35.72 -7.94
CA TYR A 60 -12.55 35.57 -8.44
C TYR A 60 -11.73 34.73 -7.46
N ALA A 61 -11.37 33.51 -7.85
CA ALA A 61 -10.67 32.53 -7.02
C ALA A 61 -9.30 32.15 -7.61
N HIS A 62 -8.41 31.67 -6.74
CA HIS A 62 -7.11 31.13 -7.12
C HIS A 62 -7.23 29.94 -8.07
N ASP A 63 -6.26 29.79 -8.96
CA ASP A 63 -5.94 28.50 -9.57
C ASP A 63 -5.55 27.47 -8.50
N PRO A 64 -5.62 26.16 -8.78
CA PRO A 64 -5.22 25.13 -7.81
C PRO A 64 -3.78 25.34 -7.32
N ILE A 65 -3.63 25.55 -6.01
CA ILE A 65 -2.32 25.74 -5.35
C ILE A 65 -1.92 24.42 -4.66
N GLY A 66 -0.75 23.89 -5.01
CA GLY A 66 -0.21 22.71 -4.34
C GLY A 66 0.24 22.99 -2.90
N ARG A 67 0.24 21.97 -2.05
CA ARG A 67 0.61 22.09 -0.62
C ARG A 67 1.99 22.73 -0.40
N ALA A 68 2.99 22.34 -1.20
CA ALA A 68 4.34 22.90 -1.12
C ALA A 68 4.40 24.39 -1.49
N ALA A 69 3.64 24.80 -2.50
CA ALA A 69 3.56 26.21 -2.90
C ALA A 69 2.86 27.05 -1.81
N LEU A 70 1.78 26.53 -1.22
CA LEU A 70 1.09 27.19 -0.11
C LEU A 70 2.01 27.37 1.11
N ALA A 71 2.78 26.34 1.48
CA ALA A 71 3.75 26.43 2.57
C ALA A 71 4.84 27.49 2.30
N ASN A 72 5.27 27.64 1.04
CA ASN A 72 6.20 28.71 0.66
C ASN A 72 5.57 30.10 0.81
N PHE A 73 4.30 30.29 0.44
CA PHE A 73 3.60 31.55 0.65
C PHE A 73 3.39 31.87 2.14
N GLU A 74 3.11 30.87 2.97
CA GLU A 74 3.03 31.04 4.43
C GLU A 74 4.37 31.54 5.00
N ARG A 75 5.50 30.96 4.57
CA ARG A 75 6.84 31.40 4.97
C ARG A 75 7.14 32.83 4.49
N GLN A 76 6.80 33.16 3.24
CA GLN A 76 6.96 34.51 2.71
C GLN A 76 6.12 35.53 3.50
N ALA A 77 4.88 35.18 3.87
CA ALA A 77 4.02 36.03 4.68
C ALA A 77 4.63 36.27 6.07
N GLN A 78 5.19 35.24 6.72
CA GLN A 78 5.87 35.40 8.01
C GLN A 78 7.08 36.35 7.90
N ILE A 79 7.92 36.19 6.87
CA ILE A 79 9.06 37.09 6.62
C ILE A 79 8.58 38.53 6.40
N GLN A 80 7.52 38.72 5.61
CA GLN A 80 6.94 40.03 5.36
C GLN A 80 6.37 40.68 6.62
N ALA A 81 5.76 39.90 7.53
CA ALA A 81 5.29 40.40 8.82
C ALA A 81 6.45 40.94 9.66
N VAL A 82 7.56 40.21 9.73
CA VAL A 82 8.77 40.65 10.45
C VAL A 82 9.36 41.93 9.84
N ILE A 83 9.40 42.04 8.51
CA ILE A 83 9.85 43.27 7.83
C ILE A 83 8.95 44.47 8.17
N LEU A 84 7.65 44.24 8.37
CA LEU A 84 6.69 45.26 8.80
C LEU A 84 6.80 45.60 10.29
N GLY A 85 7.72 44.97 11.02
CA GLY A 85 7.92 45.16 12.47
C GLY A 85 6.93 44.37 13.32
N GLU A 86 6.21 43.43 12.72
CA GLU A 86 5.10 42.70 13.34
C GLU A 86 5.46 41.21 13.42
N GLY A 87 5.91 40.76 14.60
CA GLY A 87 6.26 39.37 14.89
C GLY A 87 7.77 39.11 15.00
N ALA A 88 8.13 38.02 15.69
CA ALA A 88 9.46 37.45 15.63
C ALA A 88 9.48 36.38 14.52
N LEU A 89 10.60 36.27 13.80
CA LEU A 89 10.83 35.10 12.96
C LEU A 89 10.73 33.88 13.88
N LEU A 90 9.69 33.05 13.69
CA LEU A 90 9.74 31.68 14.19
C LEU A 90 10.95 31.07 13.50
N ASP A 91 12.02 30.85 14.26
CA ASP A 91 13.25 30.26 13.74
C ASP A 91 12.85 28.91 13.12
N PRO A 92 12.81 28.76 11.78
CA PRO A 92 11.89 27.81 11.17
C PRO A 92 12.21 26.35 11.50
N GLU A 93 13.41 26.08 12.00
CA GLU A 93 13.82 24.76 12.47
C GLU A 93 14.86 24.99 13.56
N ALA A 94 14.48 25.01 14.83
CA ALA A 94 15.46 24.76 15.87
C ALA A 94 15.99 23.33 15.64
N PHE A 95 17.23 23.23 15.20
CA PHE A 95 17.92 21.98 14.97
C PHE A 95 19.16 21.91 15.85
N TYR A 96 19.46 20.70 16.30
CA TYR A 96 20.74 20.38 16.90
C TYR A 96 21.59 19.66 15.87
N TRP A 97 22.88 19.88 15.93
CA TRP A 97 23.83 19.01 15.25
C TRP A 97 24.26 17.95 16.24
N VAL A 98 24.19 16.69 15.86
CA VAL A 98 24.57 15.58 16.73
C VAL A 98 25.64 14.73 16.07
N VAL A 99 26.51 14.10 16.86
CA VAL A 99 27.48 13.14 16.33
C VAL A 99 26.75 11.94 15.73
N ALA A 100 26.99 11.67 14.45
CA ALA A 100 26.24 10.72 13.64
C ALA A 100 26.97 9.39 13.40
N GLU A 101 28.19 9.22 13.90
CA GLU A 101 28.99 8.02 13.73
C GLU A 101 28.76 7.02 14.88
N PRO A 102 28.13 5.84 14.63
CA PRO A 102 27.73 4.92 15.71
C PRO A 102 28.89 4.33 16.53
N GLY A 103 30.09 4.31 15.96
CA GLY A 103 31.30 3.81 16.62
C GLY A 103 32.03 4.86 17.47
N HIS A 104 31.64 6.13 17.38
CA HIS A 104 32.27 7.23 18.10
C HIS A 104 31.75 7.30 19.54
N ALA A 105 32.63 7.58 20.51
CA ALA A 105 32.25 7.59 21.93
C ALA A 105 31.14 8.61 22.27
N ASP A 106 31.09 9.70 21.50
CA ASP A 106 30.12 10.79 21.66
C ASP A 106 28.87 10.65 20.76
N PHE A 107 28.59 9.47 20.18
CA PHE A 107 27.44 9.28 19.28
C PHE A 107 26.12 9.77 19.92
N GLY A 108 25.40 10.64 19.19
CA GLY A 108 24.15 11.25 19.65
C GLY A 108 24.31 12.52 20.51
N GLU A 109 25.53 12.89 20.92
CA GLU A 109 25.75 14.14 21.67
C GLU A 109 25.56 15.38 20.78
N VAL A 110 24.99 16.44 21.36
CA VAL A 110 24.81 17.74 20.69
C VAL A 110 26.16 18.44 20.55
N VAL A 111 26.46 18.86 19.33
CA VAL A 111 27.61 19.67 18.96
C VAL A 111 27.23 21.15 19.02
N ASP A 112 28.09 21.94 19.65
CA ASP A 112 27.93 23.40 19.72
C ASP A 112 27.90 24.00 18.31
N ALA A 113 26.86 24.79 18.02
CA ALA A 113 26.69 25.45 16.74
C ALA A 113 27.86 26.38 16.37
N ALA A 114 28.60 26.90 17.36
CA ALA A 114 29.79 27.71 17.14
C ALA A 114 30.91 26.94 16.42
N LEU A 115 31.02 25.62 16.61
CA LEU A 115 32.04 24.78 15.95
C LEU A 115 31.76 24.63 14.45
N LEU A 116 30.50 24.76 14.03
CA LEU A 116 30.08 24.64 12.64
C LEU A 116 30.35 25.91 11.82
N GLY A 117 30.42 27.06 12.48
CA GLY A 117 30.69 28.35 11.84
C GLY A 117 32.18 28.68 11.68
N ASN A 118 33.08 27.83 12.18
CA ASN A 118 34.52 28.06 12.12
C ASN A 118 35.12 27.40 10.87
N GLU A 119 35.57 28.22 9.91
CA GLU A 119 36.15 27.77 8.63
C GLU A 119 37.37 26.85 8.79
N ALA A 120 38.06 26.89 9.93
CA ALA A 120 39.22 26.05 10.18
C ALA A 120 38.86 24.65 10.70
N THR A 121 37.64 24.45 11.23
CA THR A 121 37.28 23.22 11.96
C THR A 121 36.06 22.51 11.40
N CYS A 122 35.39 23.04 10.38
CA CYS A 122 34.14 22.48 9.91
C CYS A 122 33.98 22.50 8.38
N LEU A 123 33.43 21.39 7.87
CA LEU A 123 32.85 21.29 6.54
C LEU A 123 31.39 20.85 6.67
N ALA A 124 30.45 21.81 6.61
CA ALA A 124 29.02 21.57 6.80
C ALA A 124 28.22 21.72 5.50
N PHE A 125 27.37 20.74 5.21
CA PHE A 125 26.30 20.78 4.22
C PHE A 125 24.94 20.98 4.90
N THR A 126 23.85 21.08 4.15
CA THR A 126 22.52 21.39 4.69
C THR A 126 22.01 20.41 5.77
N LEU A 127 22.43 19.15 5.71
CA LEU A 127 21.95 18.10 6.64
C LEU A 127 23.07 17.33 7.36
N LYS A 128 24.30 17.35 6.83
CA LYS A 128 25.44 16.59 7.36
C LYS A 128 26.68 17.46 7.35
N GLY A 129 27.61 17.20 8.25
CA GLY A 129 28.86 17.92 8.33
C GLY A 129 29.95 17.08 8.98
N VAL A 130 31.16 17.63 8.97
CA VAL A 130 32.30 17.11 9.71
C VAL A 130 32.82 18.25 10.58
N VAL A 131 33.04 17.97 11.86
CA VAL A 131 33.62 18.92 12.82
C VAL A 131 34.88 18.35 13.45
N LEU A 132 35.85 19.22 13.73
CA LEU A 132 37.02 18.87 14.54
C LEU A 132 36.68 19.00 16.03
N ARG A 133 36.56 17.87 16.72
CA ARG A 133 36.32 17.79 18.16
C ARG A 133 37.48 17.06 18.82
N HIS A 134 38.13 17.69 19.80
CA HIS A 134 39.33 17.15 20.47
C HIS A 134 40.49 16.73 19.54
N GLY A 135 40.59 17.33 18.35
CA GLY A 135 41.63 17.01 17.36
C GLY A 135 41.30 15.83 16.43
N GLU A 136 40.08 15.28 16.53
CA GLU A 136 39.56 14.23 15.66
C GLU A 136 38.44 14.79 14.77
N GLU A 137 38.32 14.28 13.54
CA GLU A 137 37.24 14.60 12.62
C GLU A 137 36.02 13.72 12.94
N VAL A 138 34.92 14.37 13.31
CA VAL A 138 33.70 13.68 13.76
C VAL A 138 32.56 14.01 12.80
N PHE A 139 31.88 12.98 12.29
CA PHE A 139 30.70 13.16 11.46
C PHE A 139 29.51 13.62 12.29
N VAL A 140 28.82 14.65 11.82
CA VAL A 140 27.65 15.23 12.48
C VAL A 140 26.46 15.32 11.53
N GLU A 141 25.25 15.22 12.08
CA GLU A 141 23.99 15.30 11.36
C GLU A 141 23.03 16.29 12.03
N ARG A 142 22.27 17.01 11.20
CA ARG A 142 21.28 17.99 11.64
C ARG A 142 19.98 17.28 12.00
N VAL A 143 19.64 17.28 13.29
CA VAL A 143 18.45 16.63 13.84
C VAL A 143 17.49 17.68 14.39
N GLY A 144 16.22 17.60 14.02
CA GLY A 144 15.20 18.51 14.54
C GLY A 144 14.93 18.26 16.03
N VAL A 145 14.65 19.32 16.80
CA VAL A 145 14.38 19.26 18.26
C VAL A 145 13.35 18.18 18.65
N ASN A 146 12.41 17.84 17.77
CA ASN A 146 11.38 16.83 18.04
C ASN A 146 11.87 15.38 17.96
N ALA A 147 13.03 15.09 17.36
CA ALA A 147 13.55 13.74 17.18
C ALA A 147 14.45 13.25 18.34
N MET A 148 14.77 14.10 19.33
CA MET A 148 15.61 13.76 20.49
C MET A 148 14.88 13.13 21.70
N LYS A 149 13.59 12.82 21.58
CA LYS A 149 12.77 12.29 22.70
C LYS A 149 12.77 10.75 22.77
N GLN A 150 13.91 10.11 23.02
CA GLN A 150 14.00 8.71 23.47
C GLN A 150 14.74 8.65 24.82
N LEU A 151 14.24 7.82 25.75
CA LEU A 151 14.69 7.75 27.15
C LEU A 151 16.15 7.29 27.29
N ASP A 152 16.87 7.91 28.22
CA ASP A 152 18.23 7.53 28.64
C ASP A 152 18.21 6.18 29.39
N LEU A 153 19.21 5.33 29.12
CA LEU A 153 19.48 4.04 29.77
C LEU A 153 19.36 4.09 31.31
N ARG A 154 19.73 5.22 31.92
CA ARG A 154 19.62 5.41 33.38
C ARG A 154 18.17 5.50 33.88
N GLN A 155 17.28 6.06 33.06
CA GLN A 155 15.84 6.12 33.32
C GLN A 155 15.21 4.73 33.10
N ALA A 156 15.65 3.98 32.09
CA ALA A 156 15.24 2.61 31.85
C ALA A 156 15.56 1.67 33.04
N VAL A 157 16.74 1.81 33.67
CA VAL A 157 17.16 1.04 34.87
C VAL A 157 16.28 1.31 36.10
N THR A 158 15.59 2.45 36.14
CA THR A 158 14.69 2.82 37.25
C THR A 158 13.35 2.11 37.13
N VAL A 159 12.82 1.95 35.91
CA VAL A 159 11.58 1.21 35.60
C VAL A 159 11.75 -0.30 35.85
N MET A 160 12.95 -0.83 35.62
CA MET A 160 13.29 -2.25 35.88
C MET A 160 13.30 -2.65 37.37
N LYS A 161 13.01 -1.74 38.30
CA LYS A 161 13.03 -1.97 39.75
C LYS A 161 11.65 -2.05 40.41
N GLU A 162 10.57 -2.00 39.64
CA GLU A 162 9.21 -2.11 40.18
C GLU A 162 8.86 -3.57 40.60
N PRO A 163 8.07 -3.77 41.68
CA PRO A 163 7.83 -5.08 42.27
C PRO A 163 6.87 -5.98 41.46
N ALA A 164 7.15 -7.29 41.47
CA ALA A 164 6.56 -8.33 40.60
C ALA A 164 5.10 -8.72 40.91
N ASP A 165 4.38 -9.12 39.86
CA ASP A 165 3.04 -9.75 39.92
C ASP A 165 3.16 -11.27 40.14
N SER A 166 2.43 -11.80 41.13
CA SER A 166 2.58 -13.16 41.67
C SER A 166 1.77 -14.24 40.94
N ASP A 167 0.79 -13.85 40.14
CA ASP A 167 -0.27 -14.78 39.69
C ASP A 167 -0.14 -15.19 38.21
N PHE A 168 0.85 -14.67 37.49
CA PHE A 168 1.14 -15.10 36.12
C PHE A 168 2.03 -16.36 36.13
N PRO A 169 1.68 -17.45 35.40
CA PRO A 169 2.41 -18.72 35.45
C PRO A 169 3.84 -18.62 34.90
N ILE A 170 4.12 -17.52 34.20
CA ILE A 170 5.46 -17.06 33.84
C ILE A 170 5.65 -15.72 34.53
N ALA A 171 6.26 -15.64 35.70
CA ALA A 171 6.38 -14.37 36.42
C ALA A 171 6.90 -13.21 35.51
N GLY A 172 6.16 -12.09 35.41
CA GLY A 172 6.31 -11.05 34.38
C GLY A 172 7.63 -10.27 34.44
N VAL A 173 8.14 -9.72 33.30
CA VAL A 173 9.45 -9.00 33.12
C VAL A 173 10.70 -9.79 33.60
N LYS A 174 10.48 -10.86 34.35
CA LYS A 174 11.39 -11.78 35.00
C LYS A 174 11.90 -12.83 34.04
N ALA A 175 11.16 -13.18 32.99
CA ALA A 175 11.63 -14.09 31.94
C ALA A 175 12.79 -13.47 31.13
N ALA A 176 12.67 -12.19 30.76
CA ALA A 176 13.78 -11.44 30.13
C ALA A 176 14.94 -11.25 31.12
N LYS A 177 14.65 -10.95 32.39
CA LYS A 177 15.66 -10.84 33.45
C LYS A 177 16.35 -12.17 33.78
N GLU A 178 15.64 -13.30 33.86
CA GLU A 178 16.19 -14.65 34.08
C GLU A 178 17.01 -15.09 32.89
N PHE A 179 16.55 -14.77 31.68
CA PHE A 179 17.32 -14.97 30.46
C PHE A 179 18.65 -14.22 30.54
N HIS A 180 18.63 -12.90 30.78
CA HIS A 180 19.86 -12.09 30.91
C HIS A 180 20.73 -12.43 32.14
N THR A 181 20.13 -12.87 33.26
CA THR A 181 20.86 -13.21 34.50
C THR A 181 21.49 -14.60 34.43
N SER A 182 20.76 -15.60 33.90
CA SER A 182 21.32 -16.93 33.60
C SER A 182 22.44 -16.82 32.56
N TYR A 183 22.31 -15.83 31.67
CA TYR A 183 23.30 -15.52 30.67
C TYR A 183 24.59 -14.91 31.25
N ALA A 184 24.44 -13.86 32.06
CA ALA A 184 25.55 -13.18 32.73
C ALA A 184 26.26 -14.04 33.79
N ALA A 185 25.58 -15.05 34.35
CA ALA A 185 26.15 -16.01 35.30
C ALA A 185 26.83 -17.21 34.63
N SER A 186 26.62 -17.43 33.32
CA SER A 186 27.31 -18.48 32.56
C SER A 186 28.72 -18.01 32.16
N SER A 187 29.70 -18.91 32.11
CA SER A 187 31.10 -18.56 31.85
C SER A 187 31.42 -18.13 30.40
N GLY A 188 30.41 -17.96 29.53
CA GLY A 188 30.55 -17.55 28.14
C GLY A 188 29.72 -16.30 27.82
N GLY A 189 30.38 -15.21 27.40
CA GLY A 189 29.71 -13.96 26.98
C GLY A 189 28.97 -14.07 25.64
N PHE A 190 28.17 -13.06 25.25
CA PHE A 190 27.13 -13.11 24.17
C PHE A 190 27.55 -13.79 22.86
N LEU A 191 28.84 -13.72 22.53
CA LEU A 191 29.43 -14.39 21.36
C LEU A 191 29.51 -15.92 21.48
N THR A 192 29.72 -16.46 22.68
CA THR A 192 29.71 -17.91 22.95
C THR A 192 28.29 -18.49 22.92
N TYR A 193 27.29 -17.67 23.21
CA TYR A 193 25.86 -18.04 23.16
C TYR A 193 25.29 -18.18 21.77
N HIS A 194 25.81 -17.41 20.83
CA HIS A 194 25.50 -17.60 19.42
C HIS A 194 26.31 -18.74 18.77
N SER A 195 27.10 -19.50 19.54
CA SER A 195 27.65 -20.75 19.02
C SER A 195 26.54 -21.81 18.90
N GLU A 196 26.55 -22.53 17.79
CA GLU A 196 25.46 -23.40 17.28
C GLU A 196 24.95 -24.46 18.27
N LYS A 197 25.73 -24.79 19.32
CA LYS A 197 25.38 -25.80 20.32
C LYS A 197 24.31 -25.33 21.31
N ALA A 198 24.30 -24.04 21.66
CA ALA A 198 23.37 -23.52 22.66
C ALA A 198 21.99 -23.25 22.05
N SER A 199 21.93 -22.86 20.78
CA SER A 199 20.68 -22.46 20.11
C SER A 199 19.68 -23.61 19.98
N ALA A 200 20.12 -24.81 19.57
CA ALA A 200 19.23 -25.96 19.40
C ALA A 200 18.57 -26.41 20.72
N VAL A 201 19.32 -26.43 21.83
CA VAL A 201 18.80 -26.78 23.16
C VAL A 201 17.77 -25.76 23.64
N HIS A 202 17.98 -24.47 23.34
CA HIS A 202 17.03 -23.41 23.69
C HIS A 202 15.75 -23.47 22.86
N VAL A 203 15.86 -23.70 21.54
CA VAL A 203 14.70 -23.89 20.66
C VAL A 203 13.89 -25.09 21.11
N HIS A 204 14.54 -26.23 21.37
CA HIS A 204 13.88 -27.44 21.89
C HIS A 204 13.11 -27.17 23.20
N ARG A 205 13.76 -26.51 24.17
CA ARG A 205 13.12 -26.15 25.44
C ARG A 205 11.93 -25.22 25.26
N ALA A 206 12.04 -24.21 24.39
CA ALA A 206 10.97 -23.26 24.14
C ALA A 206 9.75 -23.94 23.47
N LEU A 207 10.00 -24.84 22.52
CA LEU A 207 8.93 -25.60 21.85
C LEU A 207 8.23 -26.56 22.82
N CYS A 208 8.99 -27.27 23.66
CA CYS A 208 8.42 -28.13 24.71
C CYS A 208 7.57 -27.32 25.71
N GLU A 209 8.02 -26.12 26.08
CA GLU A 209 7.28 -25.26 27.00
C GLU A 209 6.00 -24.70 26.36
N ALA A 210 6.04 -24.33 25.08
CA ALA A 210 4.85 -23.91 24.34
C ALA A 210 3.79 -25.03 24.30
N LEU A 211 4.21 -26.27 23.97
CA LEU A 211 3.32 -27.43 23.99
C LEU A 211 2.78 -27.72 25.39
N ARG A 212 3.61 -27.57 26.44
CA ARG A 212 3.19 -27.72 27.83
C ARG A 212 2.15 -26.68 28.22
N LEU A 213 2.34 -25.41 27.84
CA LEU A 213 1.40 -24.32 28.13
C LEU A 213 0.08 -24.51 27.39
N MET A 214 0.12 -24.88 26.10
CA MET A 214 -1.08 -25.23 25.33
C MET A 214 -1.91 -26.29 26.05
N HIS A 215 -1.27 -27.32 26.60
CA HIS A 215 -1.98 -28.40 27.27
C HIS A 215 -2.41 -28.05 28.71
N SER A 216 -1.49 -27.53 29.52
CA SER A 216 -1.68 -27.38 30.97
C SER A 216 -2.32 -26.06 31.38
N TYR A 217 -2.15 -25.00 30.59
CA TYR A 217 -2.68 -23.68 30.88
C TYR A 217 -3.88 -23.35 29.99
N ASP A 218 -3.70 -23.45 28.67
CA ASP A 218 -4.75 -23.13 27.71
C ASP A 218 -5.80 -24.26 27.56
N GLN A 219 -5.54 -25.43 28.15
CA GLN A 219 -6.41 -26.61 28.12
C GLN A 219 -6.78 -27.05 26.69
N LEU A 220 -5.86 -26.85 25.75
CA LEU A 220 -6.01 -27.25 24.35
C LEU A 220 -5.54 -28.69 24.15
N ASP A 221 -6.27 -29.43 23.32
CA ASP A 221 -5.77 -30.68 22.76
C ASP A 221 -4.81 -30.37 21.61
N ALA A 222 -3.53 -30.21 21.94
CA ALA A 222 -2.48 -29.90 20.97
C ALA A 222 -2.40 -30.93 19.83
N SER A 223 -2.84 -32.18 20.05
CA SER A 223 -2.85 -33.22 19.01
C SER A 223 -3.95 -33.02 17.96
N ALA A 224 -5.02 -32.30 18.31
CA ALA A 224 -6.11 -31.96 17.41
C ALA A 224 -5.90 -30.63 16.68
N LEU A 225 -4.83 -29.89 17.01
CA LEU A 225 -4.54 -28.57 16.45
C LEU A 225 -3.40 -28.64 15.44
N ALA A 226 -3.59 -28.03 14.26
CA ALA A 226 -2.55 -27.93 13.25
C ALA A 226 -1.28 -27.24 13.77
N THR A 227 -1.42 -26.24 14.65
CA THR A 227 -0.28 -25.58 15.30
C THR A 227 0.44 -26.51 16.27
N GLY A 228 -0.28 -27.34 17.03
CA GLY A 228 0.33 -28.29 17.95
C GLY A 228 1.08 -29.41 17.21
N GLU A 229 0.51 -29.91 16.13
CA GLU A 229 1.17 -30.85 15.20
C GLU A 229 2.45 -30.24 14.61
N HIS A 230 2.41 -28.98 14.14
CA HIS A 230 3.58 -28.32 13.57
C HIS A 230 4.70 -28.11 14.61
N LEU A 231 4.37 -27.61 15.81
CA LEU A 231 5.35 -27.46 16.89
C LEU A 231 5.97 -28.81 17.28
N THR A 232 5.17 -29.87 17.30
CA THR A 232 5.64 -31.24 17.61
C THR A 232 6.63 -31.75 16.56
N ARG A 233 6.35 -31.53 15.27
CA ARG A 233 7.29 -31.87 14.19
C ARG A 233 8.61 -31.12 14.31
N TRP A 234 8.54 -29.87 14.72
CA TRP A 234 9.73 -29.05 14.89
C TRP A 234 10.59 -29.50 16.09
N VAL A 235 9.95 -29.92 17.20
CA VAL A 235 10.65 -30.58 18.31
C VAL A 235 11.38 -31.84 17.84
N ILE A 236 10.69 -32.72 17.10
CA ILE A 236 11.25 -33.98 16.57
C ILE A 236 12.42 -33.68 15.63
N GLN A 237 12.30 -32.67 14.78
CA GLN A 237 13.36 -32.27 13.86
C GLN A 237 14.61 -31.79 14.62
N THR A 238 14.44 -30.95 15.64
CA THR A 238 15.56 -30.50 16.49
C THR A 238 16.21 -31.66 17.25
N GLU A 239 15.43 -32.64 17.73
CA GLU A 239 15.96 -33.83 18.39
C GLU A 239 16.80 -34.70 17.44
N LEU A 240 16.26 -35.00 16.25
CA LEU A 240 16.95 -35.80 15.23
C LEU A 240 18.25 -35.13 14.77
N ASP A 241 18.25 -33.80 14.71
CA ASP A 241 19.41 -33.05 14.28
C ASP A 241 20.53 -33.04 15.33
N VAL A 242 20.17 -32.76 16.59
CA VAL A 242 21.10 -32.85 17.72
C VAL A 242 21.64 -34.28 17.88
N GLU A 243 20.84 -35.31 17.60
CA GLU A 243 21.28 -36.71 17.61
C GLU A 243 22.33 -37.00 16.52
N ARG A 244 22.15 -36.46 15.31
CA ARG A 244 23.08 -36.63 14.18
C ARG A 244 24.43 -35.98 14.44
N ASN A 245 24.43 -34.74 14.93
CA ASN A 245 25.65 -34.02 15.26
C ASN A 245 25.44 -33.06 16.45
N PRO A 246 25.71 -33.53 17.68
CA PRO A 246 25.52 -32.71 18.88
C PRO A 246 26.39 -31.45 18.94
N LEU A 247 27.48 -31.41 18.16
CA LEU A 247 28.42 -30.29 18.17
C LEU A 247 28.06 -29.20 17.16
N GLN A 248 27.40 -29.58 16.06
CA GLN A 248 26.94 -28.70 14.99
C GLN A 248 25.69 -29.32 14.36
N PRO A 249 24.51 -29.05 14.94
CA PRO A 249 23.25 -29.53 14.38
C PRO A 249 23.11 -29.02 12.94
N ASP A 250 22.88 -29.94 12.00
CA ASP A 250 22.68 -29.71 10.58
C ASP A 250 21.28 -30.17 10.13
N TYR A 251 20.39 -29.19 9.98
CA TYR A 251 19.01 -29.38 9.55
C TYR A 251 18.87 -29.84 8.09
N ALA A 252 19.96 -29.99 7.32
CA ALA A 252 19.91 -30.44 5.94
C ALA A 252 19.25 -31.84 5.80
N GLY A 253 18.30 -31.95 4.88
CA GLY A 253 17.59 -33.20 4.57
C GLY A 253 16.52 -33.61 5.60
N LEU A 254 16.28 -32.80 6.63
CA LEU A 254 15.15 -32.97 7.57
C LEU A 254 13.91 -32.18 7.15
N ASP A 255 14.00 -31.39 6.09
CA ASP A 255 12.92 -30.70 5.39
C ASP A 255 11.85 -31.64 4.81
N ILE A 256 12.08 -32.96 4.80
CA ILE A 256 11.02 -33.95 4.52
C ILE A 256 9.92 -33.94 5.59
N VAL A 257 10.25 -33.58 6.84
CA VAL A 257 9.31 -33.60 7.96
C VAL A 257 8.36 -32.39 7.92
N ASP A 258 8.86 -31.21 7.52
CA ASP A 258 8.12 -29.94 7.50
C ASP A 258 7.83 -29.37 6.08
N GLY A 259 8.33 -30.04 5.04
CA GLY A 259 8.30 -29.56 3.66
C GLY A 259 9.51 -28.70 3.31
N THR A 260 9.88 -28.66 2.03
CA THR A 260 11.00 -27.87 1.52
C THR A 260 10.77 -26.37 1.77
N ALA A 261 11.43 -25.83 2.79
CA ALA A 261 11.29 -24.44 3.20
C ALA A 261 12.25 -23.47 2.49
N GLN A 262 13.23 -23.98 1.73
CA GLN A 262 14.22 -23.16 1.04
C GLN A 262 14.32 -23.51 -0.45
N LEU A 263 14.39 -22.47 -1.29
CA LEU A 263 14.77 -22.58 -2.68
C LEU A 263 16.30 -22.74 -2.79
N PRO A 264 16.83 -23.26 -3.92
CA PRO A 264 18.27 -23.42 -4.14
C PRO A 264 19.11 -22.14 -4.02
N ASP A 265 18.46 -20.97 -4.00
CA ASP A 265 19.08 -19.65 -3.85
C ASP A 265 19.04 -19.12 -2.40
N GLY A 266 18.64 -19.95 -1.43
CA GLY A 266 18.60 -19.60 0.00
C GLY A 266 17.37 -18.80 0.44
N ARG A 267 16.43 -18.49 -0.47
CA ARG A 267 15.17 -17.82 -0.12
C ARG A 267 14.16 -18.81 0.45
N ALA A 268 13.30 -18.33 1.34
CA ALA A 268 12.18 -19.12 1.84
C ALA A 268 11.23 -19.50 0.69
N ALA A 269 11.01 -20.81 0.50
CA ALA A 269 10.06 -21.35 -0.45
C ALA A 269 8.64 -21.14 0.08
N LYS A 270 7.98 -20.05 -0.35
CA LYS A 270 6.58 -19.76 0.01
C LYS A 270 5.56 -20.45 -0.89
N ALA A 271 6.00 -21.32 -1.81
CA ALA A 271 5.16 -21.85 -2.89
C ALA A 271 3.85 -22.46 -2.37
N LYS A 272 3.92 -23.36 -1.37
CA LYS A 272 2.73 -23.99 -0.78
C LYS A 272 1.81 -23.02 -0.04
N PHE A 273 2.37 -22.02 0.63
CA PHE A 273 1.59 -20.98 1.30
C PHE A 273 0.88 -20.09 0.27
N THR A 274 1.58 -19.68 -0.78
CA THR A 274 1.01 -18.93 -1.90
C THR A 274 -0.07 -19.72 -2.62
N GLU A 275 0.15 -21.01 -2.91
CA GLU A 275 -0.83 -21.92 -3.51
C GLU A 275 -2.08 -22.06 -2.63
N TRP A 276 -1.91 -22.26 -1.32
CA TRP A 276 -3.03 -22.35 -0.38
C TRP A 276 -3.86 -21.07 -0.31
N VAL A 277 -3.20 -19.90 -0.21
CA VAL A 277 -3.87 -18.59 -0.23
C VAL A 277 -4.60 -18.37 -1.55
N GLN A 278 -3.95 -18.69 -2.68
CA GLN A 278 -4.56 -18.56 -4.01
C GLN A 278 -5.79 -19.46 -4.15
N GLN A 279 -5.71 -20.73 -3.75
CA GLN A 279 -6.81 -21.66 -3.82
C GLN A 279 -8.00 -21.19 -2.98
N TRP A 280 -7.77 -20.77 -1.73
CA TRP A 280 -8.83 -20.28 -0.86
C TRP A 280 -9.52 -19.02 -1.39
N ILE A 281 -8.76 -18.09 -1.97
CA ILE A 281 -9.30 -16.89 -2.61
C ILE A 281 -10.17 -17.26 -3.81
N MET A 282 -9.74 -18.21 -4.63
CA MET A 282 -10.52 -18.68 -5.78
C MET A 282 -11.80 -19.38 -5.34
N ASP A 283 -11.76 -20.17 -4.27
CA ASP A 283 -12.93 -20.84 -3.71
C ASP A 283 -13.93 -19.82 -3.12
N ASP A 284 -13.46 -18.76 -2.45
CA ASP A 284 -14.30 -17.66 -1.98
C ASP A 284 -14.90 -16.83 -3.12
N LEU A 285 -14.12 -16.61 -4.19
CA LEU A 285 -14.56 -15.93 -5.40
C LEU A 285 -15.66 -16.74 -6.10
N HIS A 286 -15.47 -18.04 -6.30
CA HIS A 286 -16.47 -18.94 -6.88
C HIS A 286 -17.76 -18.91 -6.07
N ARG A 287 -17.65 -18.95 -4.73
CA ARG A 287 -18.81 -18.87 -3.82
C ARG A 287 -19.57 -17.55 -3.98
N ARG A 288 -18.86 -16.41 -4.07
CA ARG A 288 -19.47 -15.09 -4.25
C ARG A 288 -20.08 -14.95 -5.64
N VAL A 289 -19.39 -15.36 -6.70
CA VAL A 289 -19.92 -15.32 -8.07
C VAL A 289 -21.17 -16.19 -8.19
N ALA A 290 -21.18 -17.38 -7.59
CA ALA A 290 -22.36 -18.24 -7.53
C ALA A 290 -23.55 -17.60 -6.78
N LEU A 291 -23.27 -16.81 -5.73
CA LEU A 291 -24.30 -16.07 -4.98
C LEU A 291 -24.93 -14.91 -5.76
N TYR A 292 -24.29 -14.40 -6.82
CA TYR A 292 -24.80 -13.25 -7.56
C TYR A 292 -25.66 -13.61 -8.79
N GLY A 293 -25.85 -14.89 -9.13
CA GLY A 293 -26.85 -15.35 -10.11
C GLY A 293 -26.54 -15.06 -11.58
N GLU A 294 -27.31 -15.68 -12.49
CA GLU A 294 -27.08 -15.63 -13.95
C GLU A 294 -27.28 -14.24 -14.57
N CYS A 295 -26.77 -14.07 -15.80
CA CYS A 295 -27.01 -12.87 -16.59
C CYS A 295 -28.51 -12.76 -16.89
N PRO A 296 -29.17 -11.61 -16.63
CA PRO A 296 -30.58 -11.43 -16.94
C PRO A 296 -30.88 -11.72 -18.43
N GLU A 297 -31.92 -12.52 -18.69
CA GLU A 297 -32.30 -12.98 -20.04
C GLU A 297 -32.72 -11.84 -20.99
N ASP A 298 -33.07 -10.68 -20.44
CA ASP A 298 -33.52 -9.50 -21.17
C ASP A 298 -32.36 -8.65 -21.75
N ILE A 299 -31.11 -8.97 -21.41
CA ILE A 299 -29.93 -8.27 -21.93
C ILE A 299 -29.38 -9.00 -23.16
N THR A 300 -29.83 -8.59 -24.34
CA THR A 300 -29.34 -9.13 -25.63
C THR A 300 -28.15 -8.34 -26.19
N GLU A 301 -27.31 -8.96 -27.02
CA GLU A 301 -26.15 -8.33 -27.65
C GLU A 301 -26.52 -7.04 -28.41
N ASP A 302 -27.64 -7.04 -29.14
CA ASP A 302 -28.14 -5.87 -29.86
C ASP A 302 -28.57 -4.74 -28.92
N THR A 303 -29.10 -5.06 -27.73
CA THR A 303 -29.47 -4.08 -26.71
C THR A 303 -28.23 -3.43 -26.10
N VAL A 304 -27.20 -4.24 -25.83
CA VAL A 304 -25.89 -3.78 -25.34
C VAL A 304 -25.18 -2.92 -26.39
N MET A 305 -25.21 -3.33 -27.67
CA MET A 305 -24.63 -2.56 -28.77
C MET A 305 -25.42 -1.27 -29.06
N GLY A 306 -26.74 -1.29 -28.89
CA GLY A 306 -27.60 -0.11 -28.95
C GLY A 306 -27.27 0.90 -27.86
N ASP A 307 -27.07 0.45 -26.62
CA ASP A 307 -26.66 1.32 -25.50
C ASP A 307 -25.21 1.81 -25.62
N LEU A 308 -24.30 1.00 -26.19
CA LEU A 308 -22.93 1.42 -26.54
C LEU A 308 -22.88 2.44 -27.68
N GLY A 309 -23.83 2.38 -28.61
CA GLY A 309 -23.98 3.33 -29.71
C GLY A 309 -24.61 4.66 -29.29
N ARG A 310 -25.37 4.67 -28.17
CA ARG A 310 -25.87 5.89 -27.56
C ARG A 310 -24.70 6.64 -26.92
N ARG A 311 -24.48 7.89 -27.36
CA ARG A 311 -23.44 8.81 -26.84
C ARG A 311 -23.71 9.29 -25.40
N SER A 312 -24.40 8.50 -24.59
CA SER A 312 -24.58 8.74 -23.17
C SER A 312 -23.32 8.25 -22.45
N ASP A 313 -22.53 9.19 -21.94
CA ASP A 313 -21.47 8.88 -20.98
C ASP A 313 -22.11 8.16 -19.78
N LEU A 314 -21.75 6.88 -19.59
CA LEU A 314 -22.24 6.01 -18.51
C LEU A 314 -21.92 6.51 -17.09
N TYR A 315 -21.27 7.67 -16.94
CA TYR A 315 -21.12 8.37 -15.66
C TYR A 315 -22.34 9.20 -15.26
N ASN A 316 -23.36 9.33 -16.13
CA ASN A 316 -24.56 10.13 -15.87
C ASN A 316 -25.84 9.32 -15.62
N GLN A 317 -25.76 8.01 -15.40
CA GLN A 317 -26.93 7.24 -14.95
C GLN A 317 -27.03 7.35 -13.42
N GLU A 318 -27.79 8.36 -12.97
CA GLU A 318 -28.00 8.69 -11.56
C GLU A 318 -28.76 7.57 -10.81
N ALA A 319 -28.34 7.29 -9.58
CA ALA A 319 -29.12 6.49 -8.63
C ALA A 319 -30.47 7.19 -8.37
N LYS A 320 -31.58 6.46 -8.50
CA LYS A 320 -32.97 6.97 -8.45
C LYS A 320 -33.40 7.63 -7.12
N HIS A 321 -32.50 7.78 -6.14
CA HIS A 321 -32.79 8.38 -4.83
C HIS A 321 -31.68 9.31 -4.32
N LEU A 322 -31.23 10.26 -5.14
CA LEU A 322 -30.30 11.30 -4.67
C LEU A 322 -30.93 12.70 -4.71
N VAL A 323 -30.60 13.45 -3.65
CA VAL A 323 -31.00 14.83 -3.36
C VAL A 323 -30.78 15.72 -4.59
N GLY A 324 -31.76 16.59 -4.88
CA GLY A 324 -31.81 17.43 -6.08
C GLY A 324 -30.52 18.22 -6.32
N ILE A 325 -29.72 17.76 -7.27
CA ILE A 325 -28.54 18.45 -7.80
C ILE A 325 -28.98 19.35 -8.96
N ASP A 326 -28.55 20.61 -8.89
CA ASP A 326 -28.72 21.58 -9.95
C ASP A 326 -27.67 21.35 -11.05
N LEU A 327 -28.10 20.71 -12.14
CA LEU A 327 -27.28 20.37 -13.31
C LEU A 327 -26.67 21.59 -14.01
N SER A 328 -27.16 22.81 -13.75
CA SER A 328 -26.55 24.04 -14.30
C SER A 328 -25.19 24.39 -13.68
N LYS A 329 -24.87 23.81 -12.51
CA LYS A 329 -23.60 24.00 -11.80
C LYS A 329 -22.54 22.97 -12.17
N ILE A 330 -22.91 21.91 -12.89
CA ILE A 330 -21.93 20.98 -13.47
C ILE A 330 -21.38 21.62 -14.74
N LYS A 331 -20.19 22.21 -14.64
CA LYS A 331 -19.42 22.68 -15.80
C LYS A 331 -18.91 21.46 -16.57
N ILE A 332 -19.74 20.92 -17.46
CA ILE A 332 -19.25 20.08 -18.56
C ILE A 332 -18.43 21.00 -19.46
N LEU A 333 -17.11 20.84 -19.42
CA LEU A 333 -16.21 21.51 -20.34
C LEU A 333 -16.62 21.12 -21.77
N LYS A 334 -17.36 22.00 -22.45
CA LYS A 334 -17.59 21.95 -23.91
C LYS A 334 -16.28 22.24 -24.64
N ARG A 335 -15.27 21.39 -24.46
CA ARG A 335 -14.24 21.23 -25.49
C ARG A 335 -14.92 20.43 -26.60
N ARG A 336 -15.06 21.03 -27.78
CA ARG A 336 -15.08 20.24 -29.02
C ARG A 336 -13.74 19.53 -29.05
N LEU A 337 -13.67 18.32 -28.48
CA LEU A 337 -12.65 17.35 -28.83
C LEU A 337 -12.90 17.08 -30.31
N VAL A 338 -12.14 17.76 -31.17
CA VAL A 338 -11.88 17.21 -32.50
C VAL A 338 -11.07 15.96 -32.18
N PRO A 339 -11.60 14.74 -32.41
CA PRO A 339 -10.81 13.55 -32.27
C PRO A 339 -9.62 13.75 -33.22
N LYS A 340 -8.40 13.89 -32.67
CA LYS A 340 -7.24 13.60 -33.51
C LYS A 340 -7.40 12.13 -33.87
N ASP A 341 -7.34 11.81 -35.17
CA ASP A 341 -7.23 10.42 -35.60
C ASP A 341 -6.13 9.77 -34.77
N ALA A 342 -6.51 8.87 -33.86
CA ALA A 342 -5.54 8.11 -33.13
C ALA A 342 -4.72 7.39 -34.20
N LYS A 343 -3.46 7.77 -34.39
CA LYS A 343 -2.54 6.97 -35.20
C LYS A 343 -2.61 5.59 -34.56
N THR A 344 -3.29 4.67 -35.23
CA THR A 344 -3.42 3.30 -34.77
C THR A 344 -1.98 2.83 -34.53
N PRO A 345 -1.59 2.42 -33.30
CA PRO A 345 -0.21 2.04 -33.03
C PRO A 345 0.25 1.08 -34.12
N GLU A 346 1.47 1.23 -34.64
CA GLU A 346 1.99 0.34 -35.71
C GLU A 346 1.86 -1.15 -35.32
N ALA A 347 1.91 -1.45 -34.03
CA ALA A 347 1.64 -2.78 -33.49
C ALA A 347 0.23 -3.29 -33.83
N VAL A 348 -0.81 -2.44 -33.85
CA VAL A 348 -2.17 -2.83 -34.26
C VAL A 348 -2.22 -3.15 -35.76
N ARG A 349 -1.42 -2.47 -36.59
CA ARG A 349 -1.43 -2.65 -38.06
C ARG A 349 -0.50 -3.77 -38.54
N SER A 350 0.61 -4.01 -37.84
CA SER A 350 1.61 -5.00 -38.23
C SER A 350 1.37 -6.33 -37.52
N ARG A 351 0.88 -7.34 -38.25
CA ARG A 351 0.73 -8.72 -37.75
C ARG A 351 2.03 -9.19 -37.07
N ARG A 352 3.19 -8.99 -37.71
CA ARG A 352 4.50 -9.38 -37.16
C ARG A 352 4.74 -8.83 -35.75
N ARG A 353 4.51 -7.53 -35.52
CA ARG A 353 4.68 -6.94 -34.18
C ARG A 353 3.67 -7.46 -33.15
N ARG A 354 2.45 -7.81 -33.57
CA ARG A 354 1.49 -8.49 -32.68
C ARG A 354 1.98 -9.87 -32.27
N LEU A 355 2.51 -10.64 -33.23
CA LEU A 355 3.09 -11.96 -32.93
C LEU A 355 4.29 -11.85 -31.97
N GLU A 356 5.18 -10.88 -32.17
CA GLU A 356 6.28 -10.58 -31.24
C GLU A 356 5.76 -10.25 -29.83
N LEU A 357 4.69 -9.46 -29.74
CA LEU A 357 4.04 -9.15 -28.46
C LEU A 357 3.39 -10.38 -27.82
N TYR A 358 2.73 -11.25 -28.59
CA TYR A 358 2.16 -12.50 -28.08
C TYR A 358 3.23 -13.42 -27.51
N LYS A 359 4.38 -13.56 -28.19
CA LYS A 359 5.54 -14.30 -27.64
C LYS A 359 5.99 -13.73 -26.30
N ALA A 360 6.14 -12.41 -26.20
CA ALA A 360 6.56 -11.75 -24.97
C ALA A 360 5.54 -11.92 -23.83
N LEU A 361 4.24 -11.77 -24.12
CA LEU A 361 3.18 -11.95 -23.12
C LEU A 361 3.06 -13.41 -22.67
N HIS A 362 3.21 -14.38 -23.58
CA HIS A 362 3.22 -15.80 -23.24
C HIS A 362 4.42 -16.16 -22.36
N ALA A 363 5.63 -15.67 -22.71
CA ALA A 363 6.82 -15.85 -21.89
C ALA A 363 6.68 -15.26 -20.48
N ALA A 364 5.88 -14.19 -20.33
CA ALA A 364 5.54 -13.60 -19.04
C ALA A 364 4.33 -14.25 -18.34
N ASN A 365 3.75 -15.33 -18.88
CA ASN A 365 2.52 -15.98 -18.39
C ASN A 365 1.30 -15.02 -18.32
N LEU A 366 1.23 -14.06 -19.24
CA LEU A 366 0.14 -13.08 -19.38
C LEU A 366 -0.72 -13.29 -20.63
N LEU A 367 -0.36 -14.26 -21.48
CA LEU A 367 -1.15 -14.69 -22.63
C LEU A 367 -1.60 -16.14 -22.43
N ASP A 368 -2.83 -16.41 -22.81
CA ASP A 368 -3.43 -17.73 -22.85
C ASP A 368 -4.27 -17.86 -24.13
N PHE A 369 -4.88 -19.01 -24.35
CA PHE A 369 -5.68 -19.30 -25.53
C PHE A 369 -7.06 -19.81 -25.11
N ARG A 370 -8.09 -19.41 -25.88
CA ARG A 370 -9.48 -19.76 -25.58
C ARG A 370 -10.19 -20.22 -26.85
N ARG A 371 -10.98 -21.30 -26.73
CA ARG A 371 -11.85 -21.80 -27.81
C ARG A 371 -12.94 -20.80 -28.17
N ARG A 372 -13.45 -20.10 -27.15
CA ARG A 372 -14.52 -19.11 -27.29
C ARG A 372 -13.99 -17.72 -26.99
N ARG A 373 -14.57 -16.75 -27.69
CA ARG A 373 -14.37 -15.33 -27.42
C ARG A 373 -15.68 -14.73 -26.96
N LYS A 374 -15.75 -14.32 -25.70
CA LYS A 374 -16.92 -13.65 -25.11
C LYS A 374 -16.92 -12.14 -25.36
N ALA A 375 -15.73 -11.53 -25.40
CA ALA A 375 -15.57 -10.14 -25.83
C ALA A 375 -14.26 -9.94 -26.59
N ARG A 376 -14.25 -8.93 -27.45
CA ARG A 376 -13.08 -8.55 -28.21
C ARG A 376 -12.35 -7.41 -27.51
N VAL A 377 -11.07 -7.63 -27.30
CA VAL A 377 -10.15 -6.69 -26.68
C VAL A 377 -9.06 -6.30 -27.67
N GLY A 378 -8.93 -4.99 -27.87
CA GLY A 378 -7.76 -4.45 -28.56
C GLY A 378 -6.59 -4.40 -27.59
N ILE A 379 -5.48 -5.07 -27.92
CA ILE A 379 -4.20 -4.81 -27.26
C ILE A 379 -3.57 -3.62 -27.97
N PHE A 380 -3.49 -2.50 -27.28
CA PHE A 380 -2.78 -1.32 -27.77
C PHE A 380 -1.70 -0.96 -26.76
N THR A 381 -0.48 -0.76 -27.27
CA THR A 381 0.60 -0.19 -26.48
C THR A 381 0.39 1.32 -26.44
N VAL A 382 0.09 1.85 -25.26
CA VAL A 382 0.00 3.31 -25.08
C VAL A 382 1.39 3.83 -24.74
N ARG A 383 1.91 4.76 -25.54
CA ARG A 383 3.02 5.60 -25.10
C ARG A 383 2.48 6.51 -23.99
N LYS A 384 2.92 6.35 -22.74
CA LYS A 384 2.36 7.11 -21.59
C LYS A 384 2.52 8.63 -21.83
N LYS A 385 1.48 9.35 -21.41
CA LYS A 385 1.12 10.76 -21.70
C LYS A 385 1.03 11.13 -23.21
N ASP A 386 -0.17 11.19 -23.80
CA ASP A 386 -1.49 10.94 -23.20
C ASP A 386 -2.61 10.83 -24.25
N GLY A 387 -2.87 9.62 -24.73
CA GLY A 387 -4.04 9.27 -25.56
C GLY A 387 -4.61 7.93 -25.12
N ALA A 388 -5.20 7.89 -23.92
CA ALA A 388 -5.67 6.64 -23.32
C ALA A 388 -6.90 6.08 -24.06
N GLN A 389 -6.84 4.81 -24.44
CA GLN A 389 -8.02 4.01 -24.76
C GLN A 389 -8.25 3.00 -23.63
N ARG A 390 -9.50 2.57 -23.48
CA ARG A 390 -10.00 1.73 -22.39
C ARG A 390 -10.66 0.50 -22.98
N LEU A 391 -10.66 -0.59 -22.24
CA LEU A 391 -11.43 -1.79 -22.58
C LEU A 391 -12.89 -1.54 -22.27
N ARG A 392 -13.69 -1.22 -23.29
CA ARG A 392 -15.09 -0.83 -23.08
C ARG A 392 -16.06 -2.00 -23.16
N GLN A 393 -15.78 -3.02 -23.97
CA GLN A 393 -16.75 -4.10 -24.22
C GLN A 393 -16.98 -4.98 -22.98
N ALA A 394 -15.91 -5.50 -22.37
CA ALA A 394 -16.03 -6.31 -21.14
C ALA A 394 -16.72 -5.55 -19.99
N ASN A 395 -16.56 -4.23 -19.90
CA ASN A 395 -17.24 -3.41 -18.89
C ASN A 395 -18.75 -3.28 -19.12
N ALA A 396 -19.21 -3.36 -20.37
CA ALA A 396 -20.64 -3.28 -20.69
C ALA A 396 -21.36 -4.62 -20.45
N CYS A 397 -20.64 -5.74 -20.60
CA CYS A 397 -21.18 -7.07 -20.39
C CYS A 397 -21.15 -7.53 -18.93
N HIS A 398 -20.33 -6.89 -18.09
CA HIS A 398 -20.24 -7.22 -16.67
C HIS A 398 -21.11 -6.28 -15.85
N ARG A 399 -21.59 -6.77 -14.70
CA ARG A 399 -22.35 -5.94 -13.76
C ARG A 399 -21.49 -4.79 -13.25
N ALA A 400 -22.17 -3.71 -12.83
CA ALA A 400 -21.53 -2.62 -12.14
C ALA A 400 -20.83 -3.11 -10.87
N LEU A 401 -19.70 -2.49 -10.57
CA LEU A 401 -18.89 -2.79 -9.40
C LEU A 401 -19.65 -2.48 -8.11
N PRO A 402 -19.41 -3.24 -7.04
CA PRO A 402 -19.67 -2.75 -5.69
C PRO A 402 -18.91 -1.44 -5.45
N SER A 403 -19.39 -0.61 -4.54
CA SER A 403 -18.66 0.59 -4.12
C SER A 403 -17.35 0.18 -3.45
N THR A 404 -16.23 0.28 -4.15
CA THR A 404 -14.91 0.08 -3.55
C THR A 404 -14.55 1.29 -2.71
N ARG A 405 -14.22 1.08 -1.44
CA ARG A 405 -13.60 2.12 -0.61
C ARG A 405 -12.12 2.19 -0.98
N PHE A 406 -11.80 2.91 -2.04
CA PHE A 406 -10.40 3.25 -2.28
C PHE A 406 -9.87 4.03 -1.08
N SER A 407 -8.66 3.69 -0.62
CA SER A 407 -7.93 4.51 0.34
C SER A 407 -7.62 5.85 -0.31
N THR A 408 -8.57 6.77 -0.20
CA THR A 408 -8.37 8.17 -0.54
C THR A 408 -7.66 8.83 0.64
N PRO A 409 -7.01 9.99 0.45
CA PRO A 409 -6.55 10.79 1.57
C PRO A 409 -7.66 11.08 2.60
N ALA A 410 -8.92 11.20 2.15
CA ALA A 410 -10.07 11.34 3.04
C ALA A 410 -10.33 10.06 3.87
N SER A 411 -10.07 8.89 3.31
CA SER A 411 -10.15 7.60 4.02
C SER A 411 -9.09 7.49 5.11
N LEU A 412 -7.87 8.01 4.87
CA LEU A 412 -6.81 8.07 5.88
C LEU A 412 -7.18 9.04 7.01
N THR A 413 -7.83 10.17 6.71
CA THR A 413 -8.31 11.09 7.75
C THR A 413 -9.49 10.55 8.56
N ALA A 414 -10.17 9.52 8.06
CA ALA A 414 -11.27 8.86 8.75
C ALA A 414 -10.82 7.66 9.59
N LEU A 415 -9.52 7.34 9.62
CA LEU A 415 -8.98 6.33 10.52
C LEU A 415 -9.13 6.82 11.96
N ASP A 416 -9.90 6.08 12.76
CA ASP A 416 -9.95 6.30 14.20
C ASP A 416 -8.73 5.64 14.84
N LEU A 417 -7.68 6.43 15.01
CA LEU A 417 -6.42 6.05 15.64
C LEU A 417 -6.41 6.34 17.14
N THR A 418 -7.58 6.53 17.76
CA THR A 418 -7.65 6.66 19.23
C THR A 418 -7.20 5.36 19.88
N ALA A 419 -6.62 5.46 21.08
CA ALA A 419 -6.16 4.30 21.83
C ALA A 419 -7.29 3.28 22.04
N GLN A 420 -8.52 3.75 22.32
CA GLN A 420 -9.69 2.89 22.50
C GLN A 420 -10.10 2.15 21.22
N SER A 421 -10.09 2.83 20.07
CA SER A 421 -10.36 2.21 18.77
C SER A 421 -9.30 1.14 18.48
N LEU A 422 -8.02 1.50 18.58
CA LEU A 422 -6.89 0.59 18.36
C LEU A 422 -6.88 -0.61 19.32
N GLU A 423 -7.24 -0.41 20.58
CA GLU A 423 -7.37 -1.48 21.59
C GLU A 423 -8.50 -2.44 21.26
N ALA A 424 -9.70 -1.92 20.94
CA ALA A 424 -10.84 -2.73 20.51
C ALA A 424 -10.54 -3.55 19.25
N ASP A 425 -9.63 -3.02 18.42
CA ASP A 425 -9.18 -3.56 17.16
C ASP A 425 -7.98 -4.55 17.28
N GLY A 426 -7.56 -4.86 18.52
CA GLY A 426 -6.52 -5.85 18.83
C GLY A 426 -5.09 -5.29 18.87
N PHE A 427 -4.91 -3.97 18.75
CA PHE A 427 -3.59 -3.32 18.77
C PHE A 427 -3.20 -2.75 20.13
N GLY A 428 -4.00 -2.99 21.18
CA GLY A 428 -3.80 -2.40 22.51
C GLY A 428 -2.44 -2.69 23.15
N GLY A 429 -1.85 -3.87 22.87
CA GLY A 429 -0.53 -4.25 23.40
C GLY A 429 0.68 -3.61 22.71
N ILE A 430 0.47 -2.86 21.62
CA ILE A 430 1.54 -2.20 20.84
C ILE A 430 1.68 -0.72 21.26
N LEU A 431 0.69 -0.18 21.96
CA LEU A 431 0.67 1.20 22.41
C LEU A 431 1.51 1.31 23.71
N GLY A 432 2.70 1.88 23.62
CA GLY A 432 3.47 2.27 24.81
C GLY A 432 2.76 3.39 25.58
N ASP A 433 3.25 3.71 26.79
CA ASP A 433 2.68 4.76 27.66
C ASP A 433 2.63 6.15 27.00
N ASP A 434 3.45 6.38 25.96
CA ASP A 434 3.48 7.62 25.17
C ASP A 434 2.39 7.70 24.08
N GLY A 435 1.56 6.67 23.95
CA GLY A 435 0.50 6.56 22.94
C GLY A 435 0.97 6.00 21.58
N PRO A 436 0.07 5.91 20.58
CA PRO A 436 0.40 5.38 19.26
C PRO A 436 1.44 6.23 18.54
N THR A 437 2.62 5.67 18.27
CA THR A 437 3.55 6.26 17.30
C THR A 437 3.05 5.93 15.90
N ILE A 438 2.44 6.91 15.23
CA ILE A 438 1.91 6.74 13.87
C ILE A 438 3.08 6.88 12.88
N THR A 439 3.51 5.77 12.30
CA THR A 439 4.38 5.76 11.13
C THR A 439 3.56 5.49 9.87
N SER A 440 4.00 6.05 8.74
CA SER A 440 3.36 5.80 7.44
C SER A 440 4.42 5.31 6.48
N GLU A 441 4.17 4.13 5.91
CA GLU A 441 4.96 3.60 4.80
C GLU A 441 4.07 3.57 3.55
N SER A 442 4.64 4.00 2.42
CA SER A 442 3.98 3.90 1.12
C SER A 442 4.69 2.85 0.28
N GLY A 443 3.99 1.78 -0.06
CA GLY A 443 4.43 0.80 -1.05
C GLY A 443 3.70 1.01 -2.37
N ASP A 444 4.43 0.92 -3.49
CA ASP A 444 3.81 0.73 -4.80
C ASP A 444 3.84 -0.76 -5.14
N VAL A 445 2.68 -1.30 -5.55
CA VAL A 445 2.63 -2.66 -6.07
C VAL A 445 2.92 -2.56 -7.55
N GLY A 446 4.21 -2.68 -7.89
CA GLY A 446 4.68 -2.71 -9.27
C GLY A 446 3.86 -3.70 -10.10
N ASP A 447 3.31 -3.22 -11.21
CA ASP A 447 2.50 -4.01 -12.14
C ASP A 447 1.33 -4.77 -11.49
N CYS A 448 0.71 -4.16 -10.47
CA CYS A 448 -0.33 -4.76 -9.63
C CYS A 448 -1.33 -5.65 -10.37
N PHE A 449 -1.92 -5.17 -11.47
CA PHE A 449 -2.94 -5.91 -12.21
C PHE A 449 -2.42 -7.18 -12.92
N TYR A 450 -1.14 -7.20 -13.30
CA TYR A 450 -0.53 -8.30 -14.03
C TYR A 450 -0.04 -9.42 -13.10
N ASN A 451 -0.07 -9.19 -11.78
CA ASN A 451 0.17 -10.23 -10.78
C ASN A 451 -1.03 -11.17 -10.60
N PHE A 452 -2.15 -10.88 -11.25
CA PHE A 452 -3.40 -11.64 -11.13
C PHE A 452 -3.80 -12.25 -12.47
N ALA A 453 -4.19 -13.52 -12.42
CA ALA A 453 -4.77 -14.26 -13.54
C ALA A 453 -6.07 -14.90 -13.08
N ILE A 454 -7.14 -14.74 -13.88
CA ILE A 454 -8.44 -15.34 -13.62
C ILE A 454 -8.83 -16.13 -14.88
N PRO A 455 -8.48 -17.44 -14.94
CA PRO A 455 -8.70 -18.27 -16.13
C PRO A 455 -10.13 -18.18 -16.68
N GLU A 456 -11.12 -18.16 -15.79
CA GLU A 456 -12.56 -18.12 -16.06
C GLU A 456 -13.01 -16.83 -16.75
N LEU A 457 -12.25 -15.74 -16.59
CA LEU A 457 -12.57 -14.45 -17.20
C LEU A 457 -11.74 -14.16 -18.45
N THR A 458 -10.73 -14.98 -18.72
CA THR A 458 -9.77 -14.74 -19.81
C THR A 458 -10.46 -14.70 -21.19
N ALA A 459 -11.55 -15.44 -21.39
CA ALA A 459 -12.33 -15.41 -22.65
C ALA A 459 -13.03 -14.06 -22.93
N TRP A 460 -13.14 -13.19 -21.93
CA TRP A 460 -13.60 -11.80 -22.10
C TRP A 460 -12.51 -10.85 -22.58
N PHE A 461 -11.25 -11.32 -22.59
CA PHE A 461 -10.07 -10.53 -22.94
C PHE A 461 -9.36 -11.03 -24.19
N CYS A 462 -10.10 -11.66 -25.11
CA CYS A 462 -9.56 -12.19 -26.36
C CYS A 462 -9.28 -11.11 -27.40
N THR A 463 -8.21 -11.29 -28.17
CA THR A 463 -7.91 -10.44 -29.33
C THR A 463 -8.71 -10.89 -30.56
N GLU A 464 -8.43 -10.28 -31.71
CA GLU A 464 -9.03 -10.71 -32.98
C GLU A 464 -8.31 -11.92 -33.60
N ASP A 465 -7.03 -12.10 -33.29
CA ASP A 465 -6.20 -13.12 -33.93
C ASP A 465 -6.58 -14.51 -33.38
N ALA A 466 -6.77 -15.46 -34.29
CA ALA A 466 -7.05 -16.86 -34.00
C ALA A 466 -6.03 -17.74 -34.72
N PHE A 467 -5.68 -18.85 -34.09
CA PHE A 467 -4.62 -19.76 -34.54
C PHE A 467 -5.08 -21.20 -34.38
N THR A 468 -4.71 -22.07 -35.31
CA THR A 468 -4.73 -23.52 -35.03
C THR A 468 -3.55 -23.90 -34.13
N ARG A 469 -3.61 -25.09 -33.54
CA ARG A 469 -2.48 -25.62 -32.75
C ARG A 469 -1.17 -25.63 -33.53
N GLU A 470 -1.21 -25.97 -34.82
CA GLU A 470 -0.04 -25.99 -35.70
C GLU A 470 0.47 -24.57 -35.95
N GLU A 471 -0.41 -23.61 -36.22
CA GLU A 471 -0.04 -22.20 -36.41
C GLU A 471 0.58 -21.59 -35.14
N LEU A 472 0.11 -21.96 -33.94
CA LEU A 472 0.73 -21.54 -32.68
C LEU A 472 2.19 -22.03 -32.59
N LYS A 473 2.43 -23.28 -32.98
CA LYS A 473 3.77 -23.86 -32.96
C LYS A 473 4.67 -23.25 -34.04
N GLU A 474 4.17 -23.07 -35.26
CA GLU A 474 4.94 -22.58 -36.40
C GLU A 474 5.19 -21.05 -36.34
N GLU A 475 4.16 -20.26 -36.05
CA GLU A 475 4.28 -18.79 -36.06
C GLU A 475 4.77 -18.25 -34.71
N LEU A 476 4.24 -18.80 -33.60
CA LEU A 476 4.50 -18.29 -32.26
C LEU A 476 5.60 -19.05 -31.50
N ASP A 477 6.00 -20.24 -31.95
CA ASP A 477 6.87 -21.16 -31.18
C ASP A 477 6.25 -21.50 -29.81
N ILE A 478 4.93 -21.70 -29.78
CA ILE A 478 4.16 -22.04 -28.58
C ILE A 478 3.45 -23.37 -28.83
N ASP A 479 3.78 -24.40 -28.04
CA ASP A 479 3.11 -25.71 -28.08
C ASP A 479 2.08 -25.82 -26.95
N VAL A 480 0.80 -25.64 -27.30
CA VAL A 480 -0.32 -25.71 -26.35
C VAL A 480 -1.00 -27.07 -26.49
N GLY A 481 -0.89 -27.90 -25.44
CA GLY A 481 -1.51 -29.23 -25.41
C GLY A 481 -2.98 -29.22 -24.98
N ALA A 482 -3.38 -28.27 -24.14
CA ALA A 482 -4.73 -28.10 -23.61
C ALA A 482 -5.03 -26.61 -23.40
N VAL A 483 -6.31 -26.25 -23.46
CA VAL A 483 -6.79 -24.90 -23.18
C VAL A 483 -7.99 -24.97 -22.24
N TYR A 484 -8.12 -23.96 -21.36
CA TYR A 484 -9.28 -23.82 -20.50
C TYR A 484 -10.55 -23.62 -21.35
N ASP A 485 -11.54 -24.48 -21.12
CA ASP A 485 -12.83 -24.44 -21.80
C ASP A 485 -13.88 -23.84 -20.88
N ASP A 486 -14.42 -22.67 -21.26
CA ASP A 486 -15.43 -21.93 -20.50
C ASP A 486 -16.72 -22.72 -20.24
N ASP A 487 -17.10 -23.69 -21.07
CA ASP A 487 -18.34 -24.43 -20.88
C ASP A 487 -18.18 -25.53 -19.83
N TYR A 488 -17.02 -26.17 -19.83
CA TYR A 488 -16.71 -27.27 -18.93
C TYR A 488 -15.96 -26.84 -17.68
N GLN A 489 -15.55 -25.57 -17.61
CA GLN A 489 -14.80 -24.96 -16.51
C GLN A 489 -13.52 -25.75 -16.16
N LYS A 490 -12.80 -26.26 -17.17
CA LYS A 490 -11.58 -27.05 -17.00
C LYS A 490 -10.69 -27.02 -18.24
N GLU A 491 -9.42 -27.39 -18.09
CA GLU A 491 -8.49 -27.62 -19.20
C GLU A 491 -8.93 -28.81 -20.06
N ILE A 492 -9.05 -28.61 -21.37
CA ILE A 492 -9.38 -29.67 -22.33
C ILE A 492 -8.29 -29.76 -23.40
N PRO A 493 -7.86 -30.98 -23.78
CA PRO A 493 -6.88 -31.16 -24.84
C PRO A 493 -7.30 -30.46 -26.15
N LEU A 494 -6.35 -29.72 -26.73
CA LEU A 494 -6.52 -29.02 -27.99
C LEU A 494 -6.26 -29.97 -29.16
N GLN A 495 -7.26 -30.19 -30.00
CA GLN A 495 -7.15 -31.12 -31.13
C GLN A 495 -6.35 -30.49 -32.29
N PRO A 496 -5.66 -31.30 -33.11
CA PRO A 496 -5.01 -30.80 -34.33
C PRO A 496 -6.01 -30.08 -35.25
N GLY A 497 -5.62 -28.93 -35.81
CA GLY A 497 -6.47 -28.08 -36.64
C GLY A 497 -7.58 -27.29 -35.91
N GLU A 498 -7.76 -27.49 -34.60
CA GLU A 498 -8.72 -26.73 -33.80
C GLU A 498 -8.26 -25.28 -33.62
N LYS A 499 -9.15 -24.32 -33.87
CA LYS A 499 -8.85 -22.88 -33.75
C LYS A 499 -9.08 -22.37 -32.34
N VAL A 500 -8.14 -21.59 -31.85
CA VAL A 500 -8.23 -20.86 -30.57
C VAL A 500 -7.90 -19.39 -30.76
N PHE A 501 -8.47 -18.54 -29.92
CA PHE A 501 -8.22 -17.10 -29.89
C PHE A 501 -7.13 -16.79 -28.86
N CYS A 502 -6.22 -15.88 -29.21
CA CYS A 502 -5.30 -15.30 -28.22
C CYS A 502 -6.10 -14.51 -27.18
N ALA A 503 -5.80 -14.72 -25.90
CA ALA A 503 -6.49 -14.08 -24.79
C ALA A 503 -5.51 -13.54 -23.75
N PHE A 504 -5.73 -12.32 -23.28
CA PHE A 504 -4.92 -11.76 -22.20
C PHE A 504 -5.35 -12.40 -20.87
N LYS A 505 -4.43 -13.14 -20.26
CA LYS A 505 -4.66 -13.91 -19.03
C LYS A 505 -4.67 -13.02 -17.78
N GLY A 506 -3.89 -11.94 -17.82
CA GLY A 506 -3.80 -10.98 -16.72
C GLY A 506 -5.10 -10.19 -16.53
N VAL A 507 -5.25 -9.54 -15.38
CA VAL A 507 -6.34 -8.58 -15.16
C VAL A 507 -6.01 -7.28 -15.90
N PRO A 508 -6.81 -6.84 -16.88
CA PRO A 508 -6.40 -5.70 -17.67
C PRO A 508 -6.84 -4.38 -17.00
N MET A 509 -5.92 -3.43 -16.88
CA MET A 509 -6.15 -2.13 -16.20
C MET A 509 -7.37 -1.34 -16.71
N GLY A 510 -7.80 -1.55 -17.96
CA GLY A 510 -8.98 -0.89 -18.55
C GLY A 510 -10.33 -1.48 -18.14
N TRP A 511 -10.34 -2.62 -17.44
CA TRP A 511 -11.54 -3.28 -16.94
C TRP A 511 -11.91 -2.72 -15.56
N SER A 512 -13.17 -2.35 -15.39
CA SER A 512 -13.72 -1.68 -14.21
C SER A 512 -13.46 -2.48 -12.93
N TRP A 513 -13.56 -3.81 -13.01
CA TRP A 513 -13.32 -4.71 -11.88
C TRP A 513 -11.85 -4.86 -11.52
N ALA A 514 -10.92 -4.48 -12.40
CA ALA A 514 -9.49 -4.63 -12.15
C ALA A 514 -9.05 -3.94 -10.86
N LEU A 515 -9.50 -2.70 -10.67
CA LEU A 515 -9.13 -1.90 -9.50
C LEU A 515 -9.84 -2.37 -8.23
N TYR A 516 -11.07 -2.87 -8.35
CA TYR A 516 -11.77 -3.52 -7.23
C TYR A 516 -10.97 -4.74 -6.74
N PHE A 517 -10.59 -5.65 -7.64
CA PHE A 517 -9.82 -6.84 -7.28
C PHE A 517 -8.46 -6.51 -6.69
N ALA A 518 -7.72 -5.58 -7.32
CA ALA A 518 -6.45 -5.12 -6.79
C ALA A 518 -6.58 -4.57 -5.36
N ASN A 519 -7.61 -3.75 -5.11
CA ASN A 519 -7.88 -3.17 -3.79
C ASN A 519 -8.23 -4.24 -2.75
N GLU A 520 -9.16 -5.15 -3.05
CA GLU A 520 -9.57 -6.21 -2.13
C GLU A 520 -8.39 -7.12 -1.73
N ILE A 521 -7.52 -7.45 -2.68
CA ILE A 521 -6.34 -8.27 -2.42
C ILE A 521 -5.34 -7.52 -1.53
N VAL A 522 -5.09 -6.24 -1.79
CA VAL A 522 -4.22 -5.42 -0.93
C VAL A 522 -4.82 -5.31 0.47
N CYS A 523 -6.12 -5.02 0.60
CA CYS A 523 -6.81 -4.98 1.89
C CYS A 523 -6.71 -6.33 2.63
N HIS A 524 -6.86 -7.45 1.93
CA HIS A 524 -6.72 -8.78 2.51
C HIS A 524 -5.28 -9.03 2.98
N GLN A 525 -4.26 -8.74 2.16
CA GLN A 525 -2.86 -8.94 2.53
C GLN A 525 -2.46 -8.12 3.77
N VAL A 526 -2.94 -6.87 3.84
CA VAL A 526 -2.75 -6.00 5.01
C VAL A 526 -3.48 -6.55 6.24
N GLY A 527 -4.69 -7.11 6.07
CA GLY A 527 -5.41 -7.79 7.14
C GLY A 527 -4.68 -9.04 7.66
N ALA A 528 -4.19 -9.88 6.74
CA ALA A 528 -3.45 -11.09 7.07
C ALA A 528 -2.11 -10.78 7.76
N SER A 529 -1.38 -9.75 7.30
CA SER A 529 -0.11 -9.35 7.92
C SER A 529 -0.28 -8.70 9.29
N SER A 530 -1.45 -8.10 9.57
CA SER A 530 -1.78 -7.54 10.87
C SER A 530 -2.34 -8.59 11.86
N GLY A 531 -2.34 -9.88 11.51
CA GLY A 531 -2.86 -10.94 12.36
C GLY A 531 -4.39 -10.97 12.48
N ARG A 532 -5.10 -10.11 11.74
CA ARG A 532 -6.56 -10.17 11.63
C ARG A 532 -6.92 -11.29 10.66
N GLN A 533 -7.24 -12.47 11.20
CA GLN A 533 -8.16 -13.34 10.48
C GLN A 533 -9.46 -12.55 10.31
N PHE A 534 -9.79 -12.15 9.08
CA PHE A 534 -11.14 -11.68 8.77
C PHE A 534 -12.09 -12.82 9.11
N GLY A 535 -12.76 -12.69 10.26
CA GLY A 535 -13.78 -13.65 10.67
C GLY A 535 -14.77 -13.81 9.53
N ALA A 536 -14.80 -15.00 8.94
CA ALA A 536 -16.01 -15.47 8.29
C ALA A 536 -17.14 -15.33 9.34
N PRO A 537 -18.31 -14.80 8.98
CA PRO A 537 -19.41 -14.70 9.94
C PRO A 537 -19.63 -16.08 10.54
N SER A 538 -19.51 -16.20 11.86
CA SER A 538 -19.96 -17.38 12.57
C SER A 538 -21.43 -17.57 12.20
N MET A 539 -21.74 -18.61 11.44
CA MET A 539 -23.11 -19.12 11.40
C MET A 539 -23.38 -19.64 12.80
N VAL A 540 -23.94 -18.76 13.64
CA VAL A 540 -24.64 -19.15 14.84
C VAL A 540 -25.89 -19.86 14.34
N GLU A 541 -25.86 -21.19 14.38
CA GLU A 541 -27.06 -22.01 14.25
C GLU A 541 -28.04 -21.59 15.34
N GLY A 542 -29.23 -21.16 14.92
CA GLY A 542 -30.44 -21.11 15.71
C GLY A 542 -31.44 -22.09 15.12
#